data_AF-F5XJ12-F1
#
_entry.id   AF-F5XJ12-F1
#
_cell.length_a   1.000
_cell.length_b   1.000
_cell.length_c   1.000
_cell.angle_alpha   90.00
_cell.angle_beta   90.00
_cell.angle_gamma   90.00
#
_symmetry.space_group_name_H-M   'P 1'
#
loop_
_entity.id
_entity.type
_entity.pdbx_description
1 polymer ?
#
loop_
_entity_poly.entity_id
_entity_poly.type
_entity_poly.pdbx_seq_one_letter_code
_entity_poly.pdbx_strand_id
1 'polypeptide(L)'
;MAYREEGARRRYLIGMSTKMYFSHARTLEWCRQVAELSRMHPAVVEGRAELFVLPGFLSVAEVASMLEPVRAAGSGGSEARFWSVGAQDACWADDGPYTGEVSAAQLAEVGARLVEVGHAERRRLFGEDDEVIAAKTAAILRHGLTPVLCIGETERVDPEAAVEVCQAQLESALAPARSAGHQGPVVIAYEPVWAIGASEPAGVEHIVGVCGPLRAALAADLDYSGDVIYGGSAGPGLLREVGEHVDGLFLGRFAHNPQAIKGILDDVLTLGSATSA
;
A
#
# COMPACT_ATOMS: atom_id res chain seq x y z
N MET A 1 15.99 -9.64 -8.92
CA MET A 1 16.32 -8.38 -9.60
C MET A 1 15.45 -8.24 -10.84
N ALA A 2 14.37 -7.47 -10.76
CA ALA A 2 13.69 -6.96 -11.93
C ALA A 2 14.03 -5.47 -12.00
N TYR A 3 15.07 -5.13 -12.79
CA TYR A 3 15.20 -3.77 -13.30
C TYR A 3 13.89 -3.46 -14.03
N ARG A 4 13.19 -2.38 -13.65
CA ARG A 4 12.07 -1.88 -14.47
C ARG A 4 12.68 -1.56 -15.84
N GLU A 5 12.30 -2.34 -16.87
CA GLU A 5 12.76 -2.13 -18.24
C GLU A 5 12.46 -0.68 -18.67
N GLU A 6 13.45 -0.01 -19.26
CA GLU A 6 13.24 1.27 -19.95
C GLU A 6 12.16 1.08 -21.01
N GLY A 7 10.97 1.64 -20.78
CA GLY A 7 9.79 1.48 -21.64
C GLY A 7 8.59 0.80 -20.97
N ALA A 8 8.74 0.26 -19.75
CA ALA A 8 7.61 -0.27 -18.99
C ALA A 8 6.61 0.86 -18.65
N ARG A 9 5.36 0.70 -19.10
CA ARG A 9 4.28 1.66 -18.86
C ARG A 9 4.08 1.85 -17.35
N ARG A 10 4.05 3.11 -16.91
CA ARG A 10 3.85 3.47 -15.49
C ARG A 10 2.55 2.86 -14.96
N ARG A 11 2.65 2.21 -13.79
CA ARG A 11 1.54 1.61 -13.05
C ARG A 11 1.26 2.44 -11.80
N TYR A 12 -0.02 2.60 -11.45
CA TYR A 12 -0.47 3.17 -10.19
C TYR A 12 -0.99 2.09 -9.23
N LEU A 13 -0.58 2.13 -7.96
CA LEU A 13 -0.99 1.21 -6.90
C LEU A 13 -2.16 1.81 -6.11
N ILE A 14 -3.34 1.20 -6.19
CA ILE A 14 -4.55 1.66 -5.49
C ILE A 14 -4.86 0.69 -4.35
N GLY A 15 -4.51 1.10 -3.14
CA GLY A 15 -4.72 0.33 -1.92
C GLY A 15 -5.96 0.71 -1.16
N MET A 16 -6.50 -0.23 -0.39
CA MET A 16 -7.48 0.07 0.64
C MET A 16 -7.28 -0.78 1.88
N SER A 17 -7.34 -0.15 3.06
CA SER A 17 -7.53 -0.84 4.34
C SER A 17 -8.99 -0.77 4.75
N THR A 18 -9.62 -1.91 5.05
CA THR A 18 -11.01 -1.92 5.57
C THR A 18 -11.08 -1.39 7.01
N LYS A 19 -9.92 -1.27 7.68
CA LYS A 19 -9.79 -1.10 9.13
C LYS A 19 -10.73 -2.09 9.83
N MET A 20 -11.31 -1.67 10.95
CA MET A 20 -12.31 -2.44 11.70
C MET A 20 -13.75 -1.98 11.42
N TYR A 21 -14.07 -1.49 10.21
CA TYR A 21 -15.43 -1.05 9.85
C TYR A 21 -16.31 -2.15 9.24
N PHE A 22 -15.69 -3.21 8.70
CA PHE A 22 -16.38 -4.23 7.92
C PHE A 22 -16.50 -5.52 8.73
N SER A 23 -17.70 -6.10 8.72
CA SER A 23 -17.87 -7.51 9.10
C SER A 23 -17.29 -8.41 8.00
N HIS A 24 -17.01 -9.66 8.33
CA HIS A 24 -16.53 -10.64 7.35
C HIS A 24 -17.44 -10.71 6.10
N ALA A 25 -18.76 -10.85 6.27
CA ALA A 25 -19.71 -10.88 5.15
C ALA A 25 -19.68 -9.59 4.30
N ARG A 26 -19.56 -8.42 4.93
CA ARG A 26 -19.45 -7.15 4.21
C ARG A 26 -18.14 -7.04 3.45
N THR A 27 -17.03 -7.51 4.02
CA THR A 27 -15.72 -7.58 3.35
C THR A 27 -15.81 -8.40 2.08
N LEU A 28 -16.37 -9.60 2.15
CA LEU A 28 -16.51 -10.46 0.97
C LEU A 28 -17.36 -9.82 -0.13
N GLU A 29 -18.49 -9.20 0.25
CA GLU A 29 -19.35 -8.51 -0.70
C GLU A 29 -18.66 -7.33 -1.37
N TRP A 30 -17.97 -6.50 -0.58
CA TRP A 30 -17.23 -5.38 -1.11
C TRP A 30 -16.09 -5.84 -2.03
N CYS A 31 -15.32 -6.86 -1.65
CA CYS A 31 -14.25 -7.42 -2.46
C CYS A 31 -14.79 -7.97 -3.79
N ARG A 32 -15.94 -8.65 -3.79
CA ARG A 32 -16.59 -9.14 -5.01
C ARG A 32 -16.99 -8.01 -5.95
N GLN A 33 -17.61 -6.95 -5.43
CA GLN A 33 -18.04 -5.80 -6.24
C GLN A 33 -16.85 -5.09 -6.87
N VAL A 34 -15.79 -4.84 -6.08
CA VAL A 34 -14.60 -4.20 -6.61
C VAL A 34 -13.91 -5.16 -7.59
N ALA A 35 -13.90 -6.49 -7.36
CA ALA A 35 -13.28 -7.50 -8.24
C ALA A 35 -13.88 -7.47 -9.62
N GLU A 36 -15.20 -7.40 -9.68
CA GLU A 36 -15.93 -7.26 -10.94
C GLU A 36 -15.62 -5.94 -11.64
N LEU A 37 -15.61 -4.83 -10.90
CA LEU A 37 -15.24 -3.52 -11.42
C LEU A 37 -13.83 -3.55 -12.03
N SER A 38 -12.84 -4.07 -11.29
CA SER A 38 -11.45 -4.13 -11.71
C SER A 38 -11.24 -4.99 -12.96
N ARG A 39 -11.95 -6.12 -13.11
CA ARG A 39 -11.88 -6.97 -14.31
C ARG A 39 -12.37 -6.27 -15.57
N MET A 40 -13.27 -5.30 -15.43
CA MET A 40 -13.87 -4.58 -16.56
C MET A 40 -13.26 -3.20 -16.79
N HIS A 41 -12.48 -2.68 -15.84
CA HIS A 41 -11.97 -1.30 -15.92
C HIS A 41 -10.71 -1.20 -16.80
N PRO A 42 -10.68 -0.33 -17.83
CA PRO A 42 -9.54 -0.22 -18.74
C PRO A 42 -8.21 0.07 -18.02
N ALA A 43 -8.23 0.89 -16.96
CA ALA A 43 -7.01 1.19 -16.18
C ALA A 43 -6.34 -0.08 -15.64
N VAL A 44 -7.13 -1.06 -15.21
CA VAL A 44 -6.62 -2.31 -14.63
C VAL A 44 -6.28 -3.30 -15.74
N VAL A 45 -7.17 -3.46 -16.73
CA VAL A 45 -6.99 -4.39 -17.86
C VAL A 45 -5.76 -4.02 -18.71
N GLU A 46 -5.47 -2.73 -18.88
CA GLU A 46 -4.29 -2.23 -19.58
C GLU A 46 -3.02 -2.22 -18.71
N GLY A 47 -3.09 -2.70 -17.46
CA GLY A 47 -1.96 -2.73 -16.52
C GLY A 47 -1.51 -1.35 -16.02
N ARG A 48 -2.33 -0.32 -16.16
CA ARG A 48 -2.04 1.05 -15.68
C ARG A 48 -2.33 1.21 -14.19
N ALA A 49 -3.17 0.34 -13.63
CA ALA A 49 -3.49 0.29 -12.21
C ALA A 49 -3.41 -1.15 -11.69
N GLU A 50 -2.93 -1.29 -10.47
CA GLU A 50 -3.02 -2.52 -9.68
C GLU A 50 -3.66 -2.19 -8.34
N LEU A 51 -4.52 -3.09 -7.86
CA LEU A 51 -5.23 -2.89 -6.61
C LEU A 51 -4.67 -3.76 -5.50
N PHE A 52 -4.82 -3.31 -4.27
CA PHE A 52 -4.74 -4.20 -3.12
C PHE A 52 -5.77 -3.89 -2.05
N VAL A 53 -6.11 -4.90 -1.27
CA VAL A 53 -7.00 -4.75 -0.12
C VAL A 53 -6.39 -5.38 1.13
N LEU A 54 -6.47 -4.67 2.26
CA LEU A 54 -6.09 -5.13 3.58
C LEU A 54 -7.37 -5.33 4.43
N PRO A 55 -8.02 -6.50 4.33
CA PRO A 55 -9.18 -6.82 5.16
C PRO A 55 -8.74 -7.16 6.60
N GLY A 56 -9.71 -7.24 7.51
CA GLY A 56 -9.46 -7.83 8.83
C GLY A 56 -9.02 -9.30 8.69
N PHE A 57 -8.22 -9.78 9.66
CA PHE A 57 -7.59 -11.12 9.62
C PHE A 57 -8.55 -12.26 9.28
N LEU A 58 -9.78 -12.21 9.82
CA LEU A 58 -10.82 -13.23 9.60
C LEU A 58 -11.29 -13.36 8.14
N SER A 59 -10.91 -12.44 7.26
CA SER A 59 -11.31 -12.45 5.85
C SER A 59 -10.13 -12.65 4.90
N VAL A 60 -8.88 -12.64 5.38
CA VAL A 60 -7.68 -12.68 4.51
C VAL A 60 -7.69 -13.93 3.62
N ALA A 61 -7.83 -15.11 4.21
CA ALA A 61 -7.78 -16.38 3.47
C ALA A 61 -8.85 -16.48 2.37
N GLU A 62 -10.10 -16.13 2.70
CA GLU A 62 -11.20 -16.24 1.73
C GLU A 62 -11.11 -15.16 0.65
N VAL A 63 -10.69 -13.95 1.00
CA VAL A 63 -10.43 -12.90 0.01
C VAL A 63 -9.25 -13.30 -0.89
N ALA A 64 -8.20 -13.95 -0.36
CA ALA A 64 -7.11 -14.50 -1.16
C ALA A 64 -7.64 -15.49 -2.19
N SER A 65 -8.40 -16.50 -1.76
CA SER A 65 -9.00 -17.49 -2.67
C SER A 65 -9.97 -16.89 -3.69
N MET A 66 -10.68 -15.80 -3.33
CA MET A 66 -11.55 -15.07 -4.27
C MET A 66 -10.77 -14.34 -5.35
N LEU A 67 -9.57 -13.85 -5.02
CA LEU A 67 -8.72 -13.03 -5.89
C LEU A 67 -7.62 -13.83 -6.60
N GLU A 68 -7.40 -15.09 -6.24
CA GLU A 68 -6.56 -16.01 -7.01
C GLU A 68 -7.01 -16.04 -8.49
N PRO A 69 -6.06 -16.15 -9.44
CA PRO A 69 -6.30 -15.72 -10.80
C PRO A 69 -7.48 -16.50 -11.40
N VAL A 70 -8.53 -15.76 -11.77
CA VAL A 70 -9.32 -16.15 -12.94
C VAL A 70 -8.31 -16.20 -14.08
N ARG A 71 -7.86 -17.40 -14.43
CA ARG A 71 -7.05 -17.65 -15.62
C ARG A 71 -7.74 -16.93 -16.76
N ALA A 72 -7.15 -15.85 -17.27
CA ALA A 72 -7.60 -15.29 -18.53
C ALA A 72 -7.38 -16.41 -19.57
N ALA A 73 -8.47 -17.09 -19.95
CA ALA A 73 -8.43 -18.10 -20.97
C ALA A 73 -7.90 -17.43 -22.24
N GLY A 74 -6.64 -17.69 -22.58
CA GLY A 74 -6.01 -17.18 -23.80
C GLY A 74 -4.73 -16.35 -23.65
N SER A 75 -4.28 -15.98 -22.44
CA SER A 75 -2.98 -15.30 -22.28
C SER A 75 -1.86 -16.34 -22.14
N GLY A 76 -1.00 -16.43 -23.16
CA GLY A 76 0.16 -17.33 -23.20
C GLY A 76 1.19 -17.07 -22.09
N GLY A 77 0.92 -17.60 -20.89
CA GLY A 77 1.92 -17.87 -19.86
C GLY A 77 2.29 -16.75 -18.89
N SER A 78 1.71 -15.55 -18.97
CA SER A 78 1.91 -14.50 -17.96
C SER A 78 0.66 -14.36 -17.08
N GLU A 79 0.75 -14.85 -15.84
CA GLU A 79 -0.27 -14.67 -14.80
C GLU A 79 -0.26 -13.21 -14.30
N ALA A 80 -0.84 -12.29 -15.06
CA ALA A 80 -0.94 -10.91 -14.60
C ALA A 80 -2.00 -10.81 -13.49
N ARG A 81 -1.55 -10.77 -12.24
CA ARG A 81 -2.37 -10.51 -11.04
C ARG A 81 -2.44 -8.99 -10.82
N PHE A 82 -3.54 -8.37 -11.24
CA PHE A 82 -3.76 -6.93 -11.05
C PHE A 82 -4.46 -6.60 -9.72
N TRP A 83 -4.60 -7.59 -8.83
CA TRP A 83 -5.16 -7.42 -7.51
C TRP A 83 -4.51 -8.36 -6.49
N SER A 84 -3.94 -7.78 -5.43
CA SER A 84 -3.38 -8.50 -4.29
C SER A 84 -4.20 -8.34 -2.99
N VAL A 85 -4.18 -9.35 -2.13
CA VAL A 85 -4.69 -9.23 -0.75
C VAL A 85 -3.53 -9.13 0.23
N GLY A 86 -3.73 -8.40 1.32
CA GLY A 86 -2.78 -8.33 2.41
C GLY A 86 -3.46 -8.41 3.78
N ALA A 87 -2.76 -7.95 4.81
CA ALA A 87 -3.29 -7.81 6.16
C ALA A 87 -3.00 -6.43 6.75
N GLN A 88 -3.75 -6.06 7.78
CA GLN A 88 -3.65 -4.75 8.43
C GLN A 88 -2.54 -4.67 9.50
N ASP A 89 -1.96 -5.81 9.88
CA ASP A 89 -0.86 -5.93 10.84
C ASP A 89 -0.24 -7.34 10.76
N ALA A 90 0.91 -7.55 11.39
CA ALA A 90 1.45 -8.87 11.71
C ALA A 90 2.28 -8.85 13.00
N CYS A 91 2.40 -10.00 13.66
CA CYS A 91 3.33 -10.21 14.75
C CYS A 91 4.78 -10.21 14.23
N TRP A 92 5.71 -9.72 15.06
CA TRP A 92 7.15 -9.78 14.76
C TRP A 92 7.72 -11.20 14.88
N ALA A 93 7.06 -12.07 15.65
CA ALA A 93 7.47 -13.45 15.87
C ALA A 93 6.84 -14.39 14.83
N ASP A 94 7.58 -15.43 14.46
CA ASP A 94 7.10 -16.46 13.52
C ASP A 94 6.13 -17.42 14.20
N ASP A 95 6.46 -17.81 15.42
CA ASP A 95 5.67 -18.64 16.34
C ASP A 95 6.00 -18.31 17.80
N GLY A 96 5.18 -18.80 18.74
CA GLY A 96 5.45 -18.67 20.17
C GLY A 96 4.17 -18.45 21.00
N PRO A 97 4.32 -18.18 22.32
CA PRO A 97 3.20 -18.01 23.24
C PRO A 97 2.51 -16.64 23.12
N TYR A 98 2.21 -16.20 21.90
CA TYR A 98 1.58 -14.91 21.57
C TYR A 98 0.09 -15.09 21.29
N THR A 99 -0.68 -15.48 22.31
CA THR A 99 -2.12 -15.76 22.15
C THR A 99 -2.89 -14.56 21.61
N GLY A 100 -3.55 -14.74 20.46
CA GLY A 100 -4.34 -13.71 19.78
C GLY A 100 -3.62 -13.02 18.62
N GLU A 101 -2.30 -13.19 18.51
CA GLU A 101 -1.49 -12.63 17.42
C GLU A 101 -1.55 -13.49 16.14
N VAL A 102 -1.20 -12.87 15.02
CA VAL A 102 -1.10 -13.51 13.70
C VAL A 102 0.29 -13.24 13.13
N SER A 103 1.05 -14.28 12.79
CA SER A 103 2.42 -14.10 12.27
C SER A 103 2.46 -13.83 10.77
N ALA A 104 3.54 -13.20 10.31
CA ALA A 104 3.79 -13.00 8.87
C ALA A 104 3.85 -14.34 8.11
N ALA A 105 4.37 -15.40 8.72
CA ALA A 105 4.38 -16.75 8.15
C ALA A 105 2.96 -17.28 7.88
N GLN A 106 2.06 -17.15 8.85
CA GLN A 106 0.66 -17.55 8.70
C GLN A 106 -0.06 -16.74 7.61
N LEU A 107 0.22 -15.43 7.54
CA LEU A 107 -0.35 -14.57 6.49
C LEU A 107 0.10 -15.00 5.09
N ALA A 108 1.40 -15.31 4.93
CA ALA A 108 1.93 -15.82 3.67
C ALA A 108 1.28 -17.15 3.28
N GLU A 109 1.11 -18.07 4.25
CA GLU A 109 0.47 -19.37 4.06
C GLU A 109 -0.96 -19.23 3.51
N VAL A 110 -1.75 -18.28 4.04
CA VAL A 110 -3.14 -18.06 3.61
C VAL A 110 -3.29 -17.14 2.39
N GLY A 111 -2.19 -16.82 1.71
CA GLY A 111 -2.23 -16.11 0.42
C GLY A 111 -2.11 -14.59 0.50
N ALA A 112 -1.81 -14.00 1.66
CA ALA A 112 -1.44 -12.59 1.73
C ALA A 112 -0.16 -12.32 0.90
N ARG A 113 -0.04 -11.10 0.39
CA ARG A 113 1.14 -10.59 -0.33
C ARG A 113 1.69 -9.31 0.28
N LEU A 114 0.84 -8.56 0.97
CA LEU A 114 1.19 -7.31 1.61
C LEU A 114 0.80 -7.33 3.10
N VAL A 115 1.52 -6.58 3.92
CA VAL A 115 1.17 -6.38 5.34
C VAL A 115 1.41 -4.94 5.71
N GLU A 116 0.36 -4.25 6.17
CA GLU A 116 0.47 -2.91 6.74
C GLU A 116 1.15 -2.94 8.10
N VAL A 117 2.03 -1.97 8.33
CA VAL A 117 2.80 -1.86 9.56
C VAL A 117 3.10 -0.38 9.82
N GLY A 118 3.10 0.01 11.09
CA GLY A 118 3.40 1.39 11.50
C GLY A 118 2.28 2.39 11.27
N HIS A 119 1.07 1.94 10.91
CA HIS A 119 -0.08 2.83 10.71
C HIS A 119 -0.36 3.68 11.95
N ALA A 120 -0.72 4.95 11.76
CA ALA A 120 -0.83 5.93 12.84
C ALA A 120 -1.79 5.52 13.98
N GLU A 121 -2.86 4.78 13.67
CA GLU A 121 -3.76 4.22 14.68
C GLU A 121 -3.07 3.17 15.57
N ARG A 122 -2.15 2.36 15.02
CA ARG A 122 -1.41 1.36 15.77
C ARG A 122 -0.40 2.01 16.72
N ARG A 123 0.37 2.98 16.21
CA ARG A 123 1.28 3.79 17.02
C ARG A 123 0.54 4.45 18.20
N ARG A 124 -0.60 5.09 17.93
CA ARG A 124 -1.35 5.85 18.95
C ARG A 124 -2.14 4.98 19.94
N LEU A 125 -2.79 3.92 19.47
CA LEU A 125 -3.73 3.13 20.29
C LEU A 125 -3.09 1.89 20.91
N PHE A 126 -2.09 1.32 20.25
CA PHE A 126 -1.43 0.08 20.66
C PHE A 126 0.03 0.27 21.08
N GLY A 127 0.54 1.50 21.01
CA GLY A 127 1.87 1.86 21.51
C GLY A 127 3.00 1.28 20.67
N GLU A 128 2.78 1.03 19.38
CA GLU A 128 3.83 0.56 18.49
C GLU A 128 4.84 1.67 18.21
N ASP A 129 6.06 1.49 18.71
CA ASP A 129 7.19 2.35 18.46
C ASP A 129 8.02 1.86 17.26
N ASP A 130 9.10 2.58 16.97
CA ASP A 130 9.94 2.27 15.82
C ASP A 130 10.68 0.93 15.97
N GLU A 131 10.96 0.46 17.19
CA GLU A 131 11.56 -0.85 17.44
C GLU A 131 10.60 -1.98 17.08
N VAL A 132 9.33 -1.87 17.52
CA VAL A 132 8.27 -2.83 17.18
C VAL A 132 8.04 -2.87 15.67
N ILE A 133 7.97 -1.70 15.04
CA ILE A 133 7.75 -1.56 13.60
C ILE A 133 8.90 -2.18 12.81
N ALA A 134 10.14 -1.94 13.21
CA ALA A 134 11.30 -2.52 12.55
C ALA A 134 11.34 -4.06 12.70
N ALA A 135 11.00 -4.58 13.88
CA ALA A 135 10.91 -6.03 14.10
C ALA A 135 9.81 -6.68 13.24
N LYS A 136 8.64 -6.06 13.14
CA LYS A 136 7.54 -6.50 12.25
C LYS A 136 7.94 -6.43 10.78
N THR A 137 8.57 -5.33 10.37
CA THR A 137 9.05 -5.14 8.99
C THR A 137 10.04 -6.23 8.58
N ALA A 138 10.98 -6.56 9.46
CA ALA A 138 11.91 -7.66 9.24
C ALA A 138 11.22 -9.03 9.15
N ALA A 139 10.18 -9.27 9.96
CA ALA A 139 9.38 -10.49 9.88
C ALA A 139 8.61 -10.61 8.56
N ILE A 140 7.98 -9.53 8.12
CA ILE A 140 7.25 -9.46 6.86
C ILE A 140 8.19 -9.78 5.68
N LEU A 141 9.34 -9.11 5.60
CA LEU A 141 10.32 -9.31 4.54
C LEU A 141 10.94 -10.72 4.57
N ARG A 142 11.24 -11.27 5.76
CA ARG A 142 11.77 -12.63 5.93
C ARG A 142 10.85 -13.69 5.31
N HIS A 143 9.54 -13.48 5.36
CA HIS A 143 8.54 -14.39 4.79
C HIS A 143 8.12 -14.03 3.36
N GLY A 144 8.88 -13.17 2.68
CA GLY A 144 8.67 -12.81 1.28
C GLY A 144 7.39 -12.00 1.03
N LEU A 145 6.84 -11.37 2.07
CA LEU A 145 5.73 -10.44 1.97
C LEU A 145 6.24 -9.01 1.79
N THR A 146 5.41 -8.15 1.20
CA THR A 146 5.71 -6.72 1.00
C THR A 146 5.17 -5.93 2.19
N PRO A 147 6.02 -5.25 3.00
CA PRO A 147 5.51 -4.33 4.00
C PRO A 147 4.90 -3.09 3.33
N VAL A 148 3.70 -2.70 3.77
CA VAL A 148 3.10 -1.39 3.52
C VAL A 148 3.45 -0.53 4.74
N LEU A 149 4.60 0.12 4.67
CA LEU A 149 5.16 0.95 5.74
C LEU A 149 4.45 2.29 5.79
N CYS A 150 3.62 2.48 6.81
CA CYS A 150 3.01 3.77 7.09
C CYS A 150 3.98 4.69 7.84
N ILE A 151 4.29 5.83 7.23
CA ILE A 151 5.22 6.83 7.77
C ILE A 151 4.64 8.24 7.61
N GLY A 152 5.06 9.15 8.47
CA GLY A 152 4.63 10.54 8.43
C GLY A 152 4.87 11.29 9.73
N GLU A 153 4.95 12.60 9.60
CA GLU A 153 5.15 13.56 10.66
C GLU A 153 3.86 13.81 11.46
N THR A 154 4.01 14.02 12.77
CA THR A 154 2.88 14.28 13.69
C THR A 154 2.52 15.74 13.83
N GLU A 155 3.46 16.64 13.54
CA GLU A 155 3.26 18.09 13.56
C GLU A 155 3.25 18.64 12.14
N ARG A 156 2.47 19.71 11.92
CA ARG A 156 2.45 20.38 10.63
C ARG A 156 3.74 21.20 10.46
N VAL A 157 4.67 20.65 9.68
CA VAL A 157 5.94 21.29 9.31
C VAL A 157 5.98 21.57 7.80
N ASP A 158 7.04 22.22 7.33
CA ASP A 158 7.28 22.35 5.89
C ASP A 158 7.63 20.98 5.24
N PRO A 159 7.53 20.86 3.91
CA PRO A 159 7.79 19.58 3.23
C PRO A 159 9.21 19.05 3.41
N GLU A 160 10.23 19.92 3.56
CA GLU A 160 11.62 19.49 3.71
C GLU A 160 11.82 18.82 5.08
N ALA A 161 11.34 19.44 6.15
CA ALA A 161 11.34 18.85 7.49
C ALA A 161 10.50 17.55 7.55
N ALA A 162 9.36 17.49 6.83
CA ALA A 162 8.56 16.28 6.75
C ALA A 162 9.31 15.12 6.05
N VAL A 163 10.10 15.43 5.00
CA VAL A 163 10.95 14.44 4.33
C VAL A 163 12.01 13.89 5.29
N GLU A 164 12.67 14.73 6.09
CA GLU A 164 13.67 14.29 7.07
C GLU A 164 13.07 13.30 8.08
N VAL A 165 11.89 13.61 8.62
CA VAL A 165 11.17 12.72 9.55
C VAL A 165 10.83 11.39 8.87
N CYS A 166 10.30 11.44 7.66
CA CYS A 166 9.90 10.23 6.93
C CYS A 166 11.10 9.36 6.54
N GLN A 167 12.23 9.96 6.15
CA GLN A 167 13.47 9.23 5.84
C GLN A 167 14.05 8.56 7.09
N ALA A 168 14.01 9.24 8.25
CA ALA A 168 14.45 8.64 9.51
C ALA A 168 13.58 7.44 9.91
N GLN A 169 12.25 7.56 9.78
CA GLN A 169 11.31 6.46 10.03
C GLN A 169 11.54 5.28 9.08
N LEU A 170 11.75 5.56 7.78
CA LEU A 170 12.03 4.55 6.77
C LEU A 170 13.32 3.78 7.08
N GLU A 171 14.41 4.48 7.37
CA GLU A 171 15.69 3.85 7.72
C GLU A 171 15.57 3.03 9.01
N SER A 172 14.91 3.57 10.06
CA SER A 172 14.69 2.85 11.31
C SER A 172 13.92 1.55 11.10
N ALA A 173 12.90 1.56 10.24
CA ALA A 173 12.07 0.38 9.98
C ALA A 173 12.81 -0.71 9.17
N LEU A 174 13.72 -0.31 8.27
CA LEU A 174 14.43 -1.23 7.37
C LEU A 174 15.77 -1.71 7.91
N ALA A 175 16.45 -0.95 8.77
CA ALA A 175 17.81 -1.25 9.23
C ALA A 175 17.97 -2.67 9.84
N PRO A 176 17.04 -3.19 10.67
CA PRO A 176 17.15 -4.56 11.19
C PRO A 176 17.00 -5.63 10.09
N ALA A 177 16.06 -5.43 9.16
CA ALA A 177 15.88 -6.33 8.02
C ALA A 177 17.14 -6.33 7.13
N ARG A 178 17.69 -5.15 6.84
CA ARG A 178 18.92 -4.98 6.07
C ARG A 178 20.10 -5.69 6.71
N SER A 179 20.28 -5.52 8.02
CA SER A 179 21.34 -6.17 8.81
C SER A 179 21.21 -7.69 8.81
N ALA A 180 19.98 -8.21 8.76
CA ALA A 180 19.70 -9.64 8.65
C ALA A 180 19.78 -10.18 7.21
N GLY A 181 20.07 -9.34 6.20
CA GLY A 181 20.13 -9.72 4.80
C GLY A 181 18.76 -9.92 4.15
N HIS A 182 17.69 -9.41 4.76
CA HIS A 182 16.35 -9.44 4.19
C HIS A 182 16.13 -8.24 3.26
N GLN A 183 15.95 -8.54 1.98
CA GLN A 183 15.73 -7.61 0.88
C GLN A 183 14.37 -7.90 0.23
N GLY A 184 13.81 -6.94 -0.49
CA GLY A 184 12.54 -7.17 -1.18
C GLY A 184 11.79 -5.91 -1.60
N PRO A 185 10.58 -6.08 -2.15
CA PRO A 185 9.67 -4.97 -2.39
C PRO A 185 9.19 -4.35 -1.08
N VAL A 186 8.99 -3.03 -1.07
CA VAL A 186 8.45 -2.23 0.03
C VAL A 186 7.46 -1.22 -0.55
N VAL A 187 6.31 -1.05 0.09
CA VAL A 187 5.37 0.03 -0.22
C VAL A 187 5.46 1.06 0.88
N ILE A 188 5.78 2.31 0.55
CA ILE A 188 5.77 3.41 1.50
C ILE A 188 4.40 4.08 1.41
N ALA A 189 3.61 4.03 2.48
CA ALA A 189 2.37 4.78 2.61
C ALA A 189 2.63 6.06 3.41
N TYR A 190 2.78 7.18 2.70
CA TYR A 190 2.95 8.48 3.36
C TYR A 190 1.62 8.98 3.91
N GLU A 191 1.55 9.15 5.23
CA GLU A 191 0.39 9.59 5.99
C GLU A 191 0.75 10.81 6.85
N PRO A 192 0.51 12.05 6.39
CA PRO A 192 0.71 13.23 7.24
C PRO A 192 -0.23 13.14 8.45
N VAL A 193 0.31 12.73 9.61
CA VAL A 193 -0.51 12.30 10.77
C VAL A 193 -1.32 13.47 11.31
N TRP A 194 -0.78 14.68 11.25
CA TRP A 194 -1.48 15.92 11.61
C TRP A 194 -2.74 16.18 10.78
N ALA A 195 -2.86 15.63 9.57
CA ALA A 195 -4.00 15.79 8.68
C ALA A 195 -5.04 14.66 8.82
N ILE A 196 -4.74 13.59 9.56
CA ILE A 196 -5.66 12.46 9.73
C ILE A 196 -6.86 12.89 10.58
N GLY A 197 -8.04 12.97 9.95
CA GLY A 197 -9.27 13.40 10.62
C GLY A 197 -9.36 14.91 10.85
N ALA A 198 -8.41 15.69 10.33
CA ALA A 198 -8.47 17.14 10.34
C ALA A 198 -9.58 17.66 9.41
N SER A 199 -9.99 18.92 9.60
CA SER A 199 -10.98 19.59 8.74
C SER A 199 -10.48 19.81 7.31
N GLU A 200 -9.16 19.96 7.16
CA GLU A 200 -8.49 20.18 5.88
C GLU A 200 -7.47 19.07 5.61
N PRO A 201 -7.44 18.50 4.40
CA PRO A 201 -6.39 17.56 4.01
C PRO A 201 -5.05 18.28 3.83
N ALA A 202 -3.96 17.51 3.75
CA ALA A 202 -2.69 18.06 3.29
C ALA A 202 -2.83 18.62 1.86
N GLY A 203 -2.25 19.80 1.63
CA GLY A 203 -2.27 20.44 0.31
C GLY A 203 -1.41 19.68 -0.71
N VAL A 204 -1.75 19.83 -2.00
CA VAL A 204 -1.04 19.16 -3.11
C VAL A 204 0.47 19.44 -3.08
N GLU A 205 0.86 20.69 -2.83
CA GLU A 205 2.29 21.07 -2.73
C GLU A 205 3.02 20.32 -1.62
N HIS A 206 2.37 20.10 -0.47
CA HIS A 206 2.93 19.31 0.63
C HIS A 206 3.07 17.84 0.25
N ILE A 207 2.03 17.26 -0.35
CA ILE A 207 2.04 15.85 -0.78
C ILE A 207 3.15 15.62 -1.80
N VAL A 208 3.24 16.47 -2.82
CA VAL A 208 4.27 16.40 -3.87
C VAL A 208 5.66 16.62 -3.28
N GLY A 209 5.80 17.62 -2.40
CA GLY A 209 7.06 17.96 -1.74
C GLY A 209 7.63 16.86 -0.85
N VAL A 210 6.79 15.96 -0.33
CA VAL A 210 7.23 14.83 0.49
C VAL A 210 7.34 13.53 -0.31
N CYS A 211 6.31 13.15 -1.06
CA CYS A 211 6.32 11.89 -1.81
C CYS A 211 7.38 11.85 -2.90
N GLY A 212 7.65 12.96 -3.58
CA GLY A 212 8.68 13.04 -4.62
C GLY A 212 10.07 12.65 -4.12
N PRO A 213 10.60 13.29 -3.07
CA PRO A 213 11.85 12.92 -2.43
C PRO A 213 11.87 11.49 -1.86
N LEU A 214 10.77 11.01 -1.26
CA LEU A 214 10.69 9.63 -0.79
C LEU A 214 10.80 8.60 -1.93
N ARG A 215 10.18 8.89 -3.09
CA ARG A 215 10.32 8.05 -4.29
C ARG A 215 11.76 8.03 -4.79
N ALA A 216 12.42 9.18 -4.83
CA ALA A 216 13.82 9.28 -5.22
C ALA A 216 14.73 8.49 -4.26
N ALA A 217 14.47 8.57 -2.95
CA ALA A 217 15.20 7.81 -1.95
C ALA A 217 15.02 6.29 -2.13
N LEU A 218 13.78 5.81 -2.28
CA LEU A 218 13.50 4.39 -2.51
C LEU A 218 14.09 3.88 -3.84
N ALA A 219 14.07 4.69 -4.89
CA ALA A 219 14.65 4.32 -6.18
C ALA A 219 16.20 4.24 -6.15
N ALA A 220 16.83 4.94 -5.22
CA ALA A 220 18.28 4.91 -5.01
C ALA A 220 18.74 3.79 -4.05
N ASP A 221 17.81 3.12 -3.37
CA ASP A 221 18.12 2.01 -2.47
C ASP A 221 18.53 0.77 -3.26
N LEU A 222 19.59 0.07 -2.79
CA LEU A 222 20.13 -1.11 -3.45
C LEU A 222 19.49 -2.42 -2.97
N ASP A 223 18.90 -2.40 -1.77
CA ASP A 223 18.32 -3.57 -1.11
C ASP A 223 16.80 -3.61 -1.25
N TYR A 224 16.18 -2.45 -1.44
CA TYR A 224 14.73 -2.29 -1.50
C TYR A 224 14.27 -1.65 -2.81
N SER A 225 13.08 -2.03 -3.24
CA SER A 225 12.40 -1.48 -4.41
C SER A 225 10.93 -1.32 -4.08
N GLY A 226 10.18 -0.53 -4.84
CA GLY A 226 8.73 -0.53 -4.73
C GLY A 226 8.11 0.80 -5.06
N ASP A 227 7.07 1.16 -4.31
CA ASP A 227 6.15 2.23 -4.65
C ASP A 227 5.90 3.14 -3.44
N VAL A 228 5.76 4.44 -3.67
CA VAL A 228 5.36 5.42 -2.66
C VAL A 228 3.93 5.88 -2.94
N ILE A 229 3.01 5.55 -2.05
CA ILE A 229 1.59 5.89 -2.16
C ILE A 229 1.20 6.90 -1.08
N TYR A 230 0.21 7.74 -1.39
CA TYR A 230 -0.34 8.68 -0.42
C TYR A 230 -1.50 8.07 0.36
N GLY A 231 -1.38 8.01 1.69
CA GLY A 231 -2.38 7.43 2.60
C GLY A 231 -3.21 8.42 3.40
N GLY A 232 -3.04 9.73 3.16
CA GLY A 232 -3.93 10.73 3.74
C GLY A 232 -5.33 10.75 3.10
N SER A 233 -6.14 11.74 3.49
CA SER A 233 -7.47 11.93 2.91
C SER A 233 -7.39 12.13 1.39
N ALA A 234 -7.94 11.19 0.64
CA ALA A 234 -7.88 11.16 -0.82
C ALA A 234 -9.26 10.91 -1.44
N GLY A 235 -9.48 11.50 -2.62
CA GLY A 235 -10.70 11.38 -3.41
C GLY A 235 -10.43 11.63 -4.91
N PRO A 236 -11.47 11.57 -5.77
CA PRO A 236 -11.33 11.73 -7.20
C PRO A 236 -10.75 13.10 -7.54
N GLY A 237 -9.83 13.15 -8.48
CA GLY A 237 -9.05 14.33 -8.85
C GLY A 237 -7.69 14.42 -8.18
N LEU A 238 -7.54 13.96 -6.93
CA LEU A 238 -6.26 14.11 -6.22
C LEU A 238 -5.11 13.45 -6.98
N LEU A 239 -5.30 12.24 -7.50
CA LEU A 239 -4.24 11.54 -8.22
C LEU A 239 -3.78 12.30 -9.47
N ARG A 240 -4.67 13.08 -10.12
CA ARG A 240 -4.30 13.97 -11.22
C ARG A 240 -3.49 15.17 -10.76
N GLU A 241 -3.84 15.74 -9.61
CA GLU A 241 -3.19 16.93 -9.06
C GLU A 241 -1.78 16.64 -8.57
N VAL A 242 -1.59 15.52 -7.86
CA VAL A 242 -0.25 15.10 -7.40
C VAL A 242 0.58 14.46 -8.51
N GLY A 243 -0.08 13.99 -9.56
CA GLY A 243 0.52 13.51 -10.80
C GLY A 243 1.63 12.49 -10.59
N GLU A 244 2.79 12.80 -11.15
CA GLU A 244 3.92 11.88 -11.23
C GLU A 244 4.72 11.73 -9.92
N HIS A 245 4.36 12.45 -8.87
CA HIS A 245 5.09 12.46 -7.60
C HIS A 245 4.64 11.38 -6.63
N VAL A 246 3.59 10.63 -6.96
CA VAL A 246 3.15 9.44 -6.21
C VAL A 246 3.04 8.25 -7.16
N ASP A 247 3.20 7.05 -6.62
CA ASP A 247 2.94 5.80 -7.32
C ASP A 247 1.50 5.31 -7.09
N GLY A 248 0.68 6.03 -6.31
CA GLY A 248 -0.71 5.66 -6.09
C GLY A 248 -1.32 6.23 -4.81
N LEU A 249 -2.42 5.63 -4.37
CA LEU A 249 -3.21 6.07 -3.22
C LEU A 249 -3.49 4.88 -2.28
N PHE A 250 -3.52 5.16 -0.98
CA PHE A 250 -3.96 4.24 0.06
C PHE A 250 -5.23 4.78 0.72
N LEU A 251 -6.35 4.13 0.43
CA LEU A 251 -7.68 4.68 0.69
C LEU A 251 -8.27 4.14 1.99
N GLY A 252 -8.88 5.03 2.75
CA GLY A 252 -9.69 4.69 3.93
C GLY A 252 -11.19 4.69 3.64
N ARG A 253 -11.95 5.40 4.49
CA ARG A 253 -13.43 5.35 4.51
C ARG A 253 -14.11 5.71 3.19
N PHE A 254 -13.50 6.58 2.38
CA PHE A 254 -14.05 6.98 1.08
C PHE A 254 -14.27 5.78 0.16
N ALA A 255 -13.32 4.83 0.16
CA ALA A 255 -13.38 3.62 -0.66
C ALA A 255 -14.35 2.55 -0.14
N HIS A 256 -15.03 2.79 0.99
CA HIS A 256 -16.09 1.89 1.48
C HIS A 256 -17.24 1.75 0.46
N ASN A 257 -17.43 2.74 -0.41
CA ASN A 257 -18.29 2.63 -1.58
C ASN A 257 -17.46 2.15 -2.78
N PRO A 258 -17.69 0.96 -3.35
CA PRO A 258 -16.97 0.47 -4.53
C PRO A 258 -16.96 1.44 -5.72
N GLN A 259 -18.00 2.26 -5.91
CA GLN A 259 -18.04 3.25 -6.98
C GLN A 259 -17.01 4.38 -6.80
N ALA A 260 -16.58 4.64 -5.57
CA ALA A 260 -15.51 5.58 -5.26
C ALA A 260 -14.18 5.14 -5.89
N ILE A 261 -13.90 3.83 -5.90
CA ILE A 261 -12.71 3.27 -6.55
C ILE A 261 -12.77 3.46 -8.06
N LYS A 262 -13.96 3.33 -8.67
CA LYS A 262 -14.13 3.60 -10.10
C LYS A 262 -13.62 5.00 -10.46
N GLY A 263 -13.99 6.02 -9.68
CA GLY A 263 -13.55 7.39 -9.92
C GLY A 263 -12.03 7.56 -9.85
N ILE A 264 -11.37 6.87 -8.92
CA ILE A 264 -9.90 6.86 -8.83
C ILE A 264 -9.28 6.16 -10.05
N LEU A 265 -9.86 5.06 -10.51
CA LEU A 265 -9.37 4.37 -11.71
C LEU A 265 -9.63 5.18 -12.99
N ASP A 266 -10.69 5.98 -13.04
CA ASP A 266 -10.93 6.94 -14.12
C ASP A 266 -9.82 8.01 -14.14
N ASP A 267 -9.36 8.49 -12.97
CA ASP A 267 -8.21 9.41 -12.87
C ASP A 267 -6.94 8.80 -13.48
N VAL A 268 -6.65 7.52 -13.21
CA VAL A 268 -5.51 6.81 -13.79
C VAL A 268 -5.53 6.84 -15.31
N LEU A 269 -6.71 6.76 -15.95
CA LEU A 269 -6.81 6.79 -17.41
C LEU A 269 -6.38 8.12 -18.01
N THR A 270 -6.58 9.22 -17.29
CA THR A 270 -6.18 10.57 -17.70
C THR A 270 -4.67 10.82 -17.52
N LEU A 271 -4.02 10.07 -16.63
CA LEU A 271 -2.59 10.18 -16.33
C LEU A 271 -1.78 9.39 -17.36
N GLY A 272 -1.42 10.04 -18.46
CA GLY A 272 -0.66 9.45 -19.57
C GLY A 272 -1.27 9.65 -20.95
N SER A 273 -2.40 10.38 -21.07
CA SER A 273 -2.89 10.88 -22.37
C SER A 273 -2.33 12.27 -22.73
N ALA A 274 -1.50 12.86 -21.87
CA ALA A 274 -0.77 14.10 -22.15
C ALA A 274 0.56 13.82 -22.85
N THR A 275 0.51 13.36 -24.10
CA THR A 275 1.64 13.48 -25.03
C THR A 275 1.10 13.73 -26.43
N SER A 276 0.88 15.01 -26.74
CA SER A 276 1.09 15.67 -28.05
C SER A 276 0.25 16.96 -28.15
N ALA A 277 0.85 18.06 -27.72
CA ALA A 277 0.61 19.39 -28.28
C ALA A 277 1.92 20.17 -28.18
#